data_AF-A0A7V9CM39-F1
#
_entry.id   AF-A0A7V9CM39-F1
#
_cell.length_a   1.000
_cell.length_b   1.000
_cell.length_c   1.000
_cell.angle_alpha   90.00
_cell.angle_beta   90.00
_cell.angle_gamma   90.00
#
_symmetry.space_group_name_H-M   'P 1'
#
loop_
_entity.id
_entity.type
_entity.pdbx_description
1 polymer ?
#
loop_
_entity_poly.entity_id
_entity_poly.type
_entity_poly.pdbx_seq_one_letter_code
_entity_poly.pdbx_strand_id
1 'polypeptide(L)' 'PKAETYVFPPTGESSKVYIRPFTVTQVVTVTPALRTHLASGATVDVVLALRYQACDDSLCYRPDTARLTVSLTRE' A
#
# COMPACT_ATOMS: atom_id res chain seq x y z
N PRO A 1 6.13 6.09 -9.71
CA PRO A 1 6.89 7.32 -10.03
C PRO A 1 7.96 7.56 -8.97
N LYS A 2 9.01 8.34 -9.26
CA LYS A 2 9.94 8.80 -8.21
C LYS A 2 9.22 9.79 -7.30
N ALA A 3 9.54 9.80 -6.01
CA ALA A 3 9.03 10.81 -5.10
C ALA A 3 9.62 12.19 -5.46
N GLU A 4 8.78 13.22 -5.44
CA GLU A 4 9.11 14.60 -5.77
C GLU A 4 9.29 15.39 -4.47
N THR A 5 10.19 16.38 -4.45
CA THR A 5 10.28 17.29 -3.29
C THR A 5 9.15 18.30 -3.41
N TYR A 6 8.29 18.36 -2.41
CA TYR A 6 7.30 19.43 -2.24
C TYR A 6 7.74 20.33 -1.09
N VAL A 7 7.68 21.65 -1.30
CA VAL A 7 7.96 22.66 -0.27
C VAL A 7 6.62 23.27 0.12
N PHE A 8 6.23 23.11 1.38
CA PHE A 8 5.00 23.63 1.94
C PHE A 8 5.10 25.16 2.04
N PRO A 9 4.41 25.93 1.19
CA PRO A 9 4.67 27.37 1.07
C PRO A 9 4.49 28.17 2.38
N PRO A 10 3.50 27.86 3.24
CA PRO A 10 3.33 28.60 4.49
C PRO A 10 4.46 28.44 5.51
N THR A 11 5.14 27.29 5.56
CA THR A 11 6.17 26.99 6.58
C THR A 11 7.58 26.91 6.01
N GLY A 12 7.73 26.76 4.70
CA GLY A 12 9.00 26.48 4.04
C GLY A 12 9.52 25.05 4.25
N GLU A 13 8.74 24.17 4.89
CA GLU A 13 9.13 22.78 5.14
C GLU A 13 9.12 21.96 3.84
N SER A 14 10.12 21.11 3.64
CA SER A 14 10.19 20.23 2.46
C SER A 14 9.94 18.77 2.79
N SER A 15 9.12 18.10 2.00
CA SER A 15 8.83 16.67 2.13
C SER A 15 8.92 15.94 0.78
N LYS A 16 9.22 14.63 0.83
CA LYS A 16 9.15 13.77 -0.35
C LYS A 16 7.73 13.25 -0.51
N VAL A 17 7.09 13.58 -1.63
CA VAL A 17 5.68 13.26 -1.90
C VAL A 17 5.50 12.51 -3.22
N TYR A 18 4.39 11.78 -3.34
CA TYR A 18 3.93 11.18 -4.59
C TYR A 18 2.72 11.96 -5.10
N ILE A 19 2.96 13.03 -5.87
CA ILE A 19 1.91 13.94 -6.35
C ILE A 19 1.12 13.41 -7.55
N ARG A 20 1.68 12.44 -8.28
CA ARG A 20 1.05 11.79 -9.43
C ARG A 20 0.59 10.37 -9.09
N PRO A 21 -0.42 9.83 -9.80
CA PRO A 21 -0.85 8.44 -9.63
C PRO A 21 0.34 7.47 -9.63
N PHE A 22 0.31 6.53 -8.70
CA PHE A 22 1.37 5.56 -8.50
C PHE A 22 0.79 4.21 -8.07
N THR A 23 1.61 3.18 -8.26
CA THR A 23 1.30 1.81 -7.85
C THR A 23 2.27 1.39 -6.77
N VAL A 24 1.75 0.78 -5.71
CA VAL A 24 2.53 0.10 -4.68
C VAL A 24 2.51 -1.39 -5.01
N THR A 25 3.69 -1.96 -5.28
CA THR A 25 3.83 -3.39 -5.57
C THR A 25 4.41 -4.09 -4.34
N GLN A 26 3.69 -5.07 -3.80
CA GLN A 26 4.16 -5.92 -2.71
C GLN A 26 4.29 -7.36 -3.22
N VAL A 27 5.50 -7.92 -3.14
CA VAL A 27 5.72 -9.34 -3.47
C VAL A 27 5.37 -10.18 -2.23
N VAL A 28 4.55 -11.21 -2.42
CA VAL A 28 4.19 -12.19 -1.40
C VAL A 28 4.78 -13.54 -1.77
N THR A 29 5.53 -14.15 -0.85
CA THR A 29 6.11 -15.48 -1.07
C THR A 29 5.24 -16.54 -0.43
N VAL A 30 4.82 -17.52 -1.24
CA VAL A 30 3.99 -18.65 -0.79
C VAL A 30 4.88 -19.83 -0.42
N THR A 31 4.73 -20.35 0.79
CA THR A 31 5.45 -21.54 1.26
C THR A 31 4.97 -22.80 0.52
N PRO A 32 5.78 -23.88 0.45
CA PRO A 32 5.35 -25.14 -0.16
C PRO A 32 4.07 -25.70 0.47
N ALA A 33 3.92 -25.61 1.79
CA ALA A 33 2.73 -26.07 2.50
C ALA A 33 1.47 -25.30 2.08
N LEU A 34 1.54 -23.97 2.01
CA LEU A 34 0.43 -23.14 1.55
C LEU A 34 0.10 -23.43 0.08
N ARG A 35 1.10 -23.67 -0.76
CA ARG A 35 0.88 -24.08 -2.16
C ARG A 35 0.12 -25.39 -2.27
N THR A 36 0.49 -26.41 -1.49
CA THR A 36 -0.25 -27.69 -1.45
C THR A 36 -1.69 -27.50 -0.96
N HIS A 37 -1.89 -26.63 0.02
CA HIS A 37 -3.22 -26.31 0.53
C HIS A 37 -4.09 -25.61 -0.52
N LEU A 38 -3.56 -24.61 -1.22
CA LEU A 38 -4.24 -23.99 -2.36
C LEU A 38 -4.53 -25.01 -3.47
N ALA A 39 -3.59 -25.94 -3.71
CA ALA A 39 -3.75 -26.99 -4.72
C ALA A 39 -4.94 -27.94 -4.44
N SER A 40 -5.35 -28.09 -3.17
CA SER A 40 -6.55 -28.87 -2.78
C SER A 40 -7.86 -28.09 -2.94
N GLY A 41 -7.84 -26.92 -3.59
CA GLY A 41 -9.01 -26.07 -3.80
C GLY A 41 -9.30 -25.11 -2.64
N ALA A 42 -8.39 -25.00 -1.67
CA ALA A 42 -8.55 -24.01 -0.60
C ALA A 42 -8.40 -22.58 -1.14
N THR A 43 -9.16 -21.66 -0.55
CA THR A 43 -8.97 -20.22 -0.72
C THR A 43 -8.37 -19.67 0.57
N VAL A 44 -7.34 -18.83 0.47
CA VAL A 44 -6.70 -18.22 1.63
C VAL A 44 -6.74 -16.71 1.49
N ASP A 45 -7.41 -16.05 2.44
CA ASP A 45 -7.47 -14.59 2.49
C ASP A 45 -6.22 -14.03 3.17
N VAL A 46 -5.50 -13.18 2.43
CA VAL A 46 -4.40 -12.38 2.94
C VAL A 46 -4.92 -11.00 3.28
N VAL A 47 -4.89 -10.67 4.58
CA VAL A 47 -5.27 -9.35 5.08
C VAL A 47 -4.02 -8.48 5.16
N LEU A 48 -4.06 -7.35 4.47
CA LEU A 48 -3.02 -6.33 4.45
C LEU A 48 -3.53 -5.05 5.10
N ALA A 49 -2.64 -4.33 5.77
CA ALA A 49 -2.91 -2.99 6.31
C ALA A 49 -1.97 -1.99 5.63
N LEU A 50 -2.53 -1.07 4.84
CA LEU A 50 -1.79 0.03 4.23
C LEU A 50 -1.94 1.26 5.10
N ARG A 51 -0.89 1.60 5.84
CA ARG A 51 -0.80 2.88 6.57
C ARG A 51 -0.29 3.96 5.62
N TYR A 52 -1.02 5.06 5.52
CA TYR A 52 -0.67 6.18 4.64
C TYR A 52 -0.98 7.52 5.30
N GLN A 53 -0.44 8.59 4.70
CA GLN A 53 -0.81 9.96 5.02
C GLN A 53 -0.97 10.70 3.69
N ALA A 54 -1.99 11.55 3.62
CA ALA A 54 -2.23 12.43 2.49
C ALA A 54 -2.26 13.88 2.97
N CYS A 55 -2.01 14.79 2.04
CA CYS A 55 -2.16 16.23 2.25
C CYS A 55 -2.91 16.81 1.06
N ASP A 56 -3.61 17.92 1.28
CA ASP A 56 -3.99 18.84 0.20
C ASP A 56 -3.08 20.08 0.24
N ASP A 57 -3.41 21.10 -0.54
CA ASP A 57 -2.62 22.33 -0.67
C ASP A 57 -2.57 23.19 0.61
N SER A 58 -3.38 22.87 1.61
CA SER A 58 -3.57 23.65 2.83
C SER A 58 -3.23 22.89 4.10
N LEU A 59 -3.41 21.56 4.12
CA LEU A 59 -3.23 20.76 5.32
C LEU A 59 -2.77 19.33 5.02
N CYS A 60 -2.00 18.78 5.96
CA CYS A 60 -1.72 17.35 6.01
C CYS A 60 -2.69 16.67 6.97
N TYR A 61 -3.43 15.69 6.45
CA TYR A 61 -4.39 14.92 7.23
C TYR A 61 -3.65 14.02 8.24
N ARG A 62 -4.36 13.58 9.27
CA ARG A 62 -3.80 12.57 10.19
C ARG A 62 -3.53 11.27 9.42
N PRO A 63 -2.48 10.51 9.79
CA PRO A 63 -2.24 9.20 9.18
C PRO A 63 -3.48 8.29 9.32
N ASP A 64 -3.76 7.55 8.26
CA ASP A 64 -4.89 6.62 8.18
C ASP A 64 -4.40 5.21 7.80
N THR A 65 -5.25 4.21 7.97
CA THR A 65 -4.95 2.81 7.65
C THR A 65 -6.08 2.16 6.85
N ALA A 66 -5.82 1.91 5.57
CA ALA A 66 -6.71 1.11 4.74
C ALA A 66 -6.48 -0.39 4.98
N ARG A 67 -7.57 -1.16 5.14
CA ARG A 67 -7.51 -2.62 5.14
C ARG A 67 -7.80 -3.15 3.75
N LEU A 68 -6.97 -4.07 3.29
CA LEU A 68 -7.11 -4.74 2.00
C LEU A 68 -7.18 -6.24 2.26
N THR A 69 -8.10 -6.93 1.59
CA THR A 69 -8.17 -8.38 1.61
C THR A 69 -7.92 -8.89 0.20
N VAL A 70 -6.95 -9.79 0.06
CA VAL A 70 -6.60 -10.44 -1.20
C VAL A 70 -6.79 -11.93 -1.04
N SER A 71 -7.72 -12.51 -1.80
CA SER A 71 -7.95 -13.96 -1.78
C SER A 71 -6.95 -14.64 -2.72
N LEU A 72 -6.17 -15.56 -2.17
CA LEU A 72 -5.31 -16.45 -2.94
C LEU A 72 -6.11 -17.70 -3.27
N THR A 73 -6.24 -17.99 -4.56
CA THR A 73 -6.86 -19.20 -5.10
C THR A 73 -5.89 -19.92 -6.02
N ARG A 74 -6.15 -21.19 -6.30
CA ARG A 74 -5.50 -21.88 -7.41
C ARG A 74 -6.17 -21.44 -8.71
N GLU A 75 -5.39 -20.91 -9.66
CA GLU A 75 -5.84 -20.70 -11.05
C GLU A 75 -6.11 -22.04 -11.76
#